data_AF-A0A150SQZ7-F1
#
_entry.id   AF-A0A150SQZ7-F1
#
_cell.length_a   1.000
_cell.length_b   1.000
_cell.length_c   1.000
_cell.angle_alpha   90.00
_cell.angle_beta   90.00
_cell.angle_gamma   90.00
#
_symmetry.space_group_name_H-M   'P 1'
#
loop_
_entity.id
_entity.type
_entity.pdbx_description
1 polymer ?
#
loop_
_entity_poly.entity_id
_entity_poly.type
_entity_poly.pdbx_seq_one_letter_code
_entity_poly.pdbx_strand_id
1 'polypeptide(L)'
;MIGRLSGHVVEEGDEGTVVLDVAGVGYEVTVPLGAVGRARGLAAPSGSDAITLFVHTHVREDALLLYGFATREDRAAFRVLIGISSIGPKIAVAILSALGAGELAAVIARRETARLTAIPGVGKKTAERLVLELKDKLVNLP
;
A
#
# COMPACT_ATOMS: atom_id res chain seq x y z
N MET A 1 -2.06 -15.43 9.55
CA MET A 1 -1.82 -14.11 8.92
C MET A 1 -1.06 -14.34 7.62
N ILE A 2 -1.48 -13.74 6.51
CA ILE A 2 -0.83 -13.85 5.19
C ILE A 2 0.16 -12.68 5.05
N GLY A 3 1.45 -12.99 4.88
CA GLY A 3 2.51 -11.98 4.83
C GLY A 3 3.03 -11.66 3.44
N ARG A 4 2.83 -12.56 2.47
CA ARG A 4 3.29 -12.46 1.09
C ARG A 4 2.50 -13.43 0.23
N LEU A 5 2.20 -13.03 -1.00
CA LEU A 5 1.65 -13.90 -2.03
C LEU A 5 2.51 -13.78 -3.30
N SER A 6 2.67 -14.90 -4.01
CA SER A 6 3.39 -14.96 -5.29
C SER A 6 2.60 -15.82 -6.25
N GLY A 7 2.23 -15.27 -7.40
CA GLY A 7 1.25 -15.89 -8.30
C GLY A 7 0.93 -15.01 -9.51
N HIS A 8 -0.13 -15.35 -10.23
CA HIS A 8 -0.54 -14.65 -11.45
C HIS A 8 -1.76 -13.78 -11.21
N VAL A 9 -1.76 -12.57 -11.75
CA VAL A 9 -2.97 -11.73 -11.72
C VAL A 9 -3.95 -12.30 -12.73
N VAL A 10 -5.11 -12.75 -12.25
CA VAL A 10 -6.17 -13.34 -13.09
C VAL A 10 -7.35 -12.39 -13.28
N GLU A 11 -7.49 -11.39 -12.42
CA GLU A 11 -8.51 -10.35 -12.50
C GLU A 11 -7.96 -9.02 -11.96
N GLU A 12 -8.24 -7.93 -12.66
CA GLU A 12 -8.03 -6.56 -12.18
C GLU A 12 -9.40 -5.87 -12.14
N GLY A 13 -9.89 -5.61 -10.93
CA GLY A 13 -11.18 -4.97 -10.68
C GLY A 13 -11.06 -3.48 -10.39
N ASP A 14 -12.19 -2.87 -10.02
CA ASP A 14 -12.26 -1.44 -9.72
C ASP A 14 -11.54 -1.07 -8.41
N GLU A 15 -11.19 0.22 -8.29
CA GLU A 15 -10.58 0.83 -7.10
C GLU A 15 -9.28 0.14 -6.60
N GLY A 16 -8.57 -0.57 -7.48
CA GLY A 16 -7.31 -1.26 -7.14
C GLY A 16 -7.50 -2.62 -6.48
N THR A 17 -8.63 -3.29 -6.71
CA THR A 17 -8.82 -4.69 -6.30
C THR A 17 -8.24 -5.63 -7.36
N VAL A 18 -7.54 -6.68 -6.95
CA VAL A 18 -7.03 -7.71 -7.87
C VAL A 18 -7.26 -9.10 -7.32
N VAL A 19 -7.43 -10.08 -8.21
CA VAL A 19 -7.39 -11.50 -7.83
C VAL A 19 -6.06 -12.08 -8.26
N LEU A 20 -5.31 -12.58 -7.28
CA LEU A 20 -4.04 -13.26 -7.49
C LEU A 20 -4.24 -14.77 -7.36
N ASP A 21 -4.07 -15.51 -8.45
CA ASP A 21 -4.01 -16.97 -8.43
C ASP A 21 -2.67 -17.42 -7.84
N VAL A 22 -2.74 -18.10 -6.71
CA VAL A 22 -1.60 -18.74 -6.07
C VAL A 22 -1.86 -20.23 -6.01
N ALA A 23 -1.32 -20.96 -7.00
CA ALA A 23 -1.46 -22.41 -7.13
C ALA A 23 -2.93 -22.88 -7.16
N GLY A 24 -3.77 -22.19 -7.93
CA GLY A 24 -5.19 -22.52 -8.11
C GLY A 24 -6.12 -21.95 -7.05
N VAL A 25 -5.61 -21.12 -6.13
CA VAL A 25 -6.43 -20.37 -5.15
C VAL A 25 -6.39 -18.89 -5.49
N GLY A 26 -7.56 -18.32 -5.80
CA GLY A 26 -7.73 -16.89 -6.04
C GLY A 26 -7.80 -16.10 -4.74
N TYR A 27 -6.82 -15.24 -4.50
CA TYR A 27 -6.82 -14.29 -3.39
C TYR A 27 -7.24 -12.91 -3.87
N GLU A 28 -8.35 -12.39 -3.35
CA GLU A 28 -8.71 -11.00 -3.54
C GLU A 28 -7.82 -10.10 -2.66
N VAL A 29 -7.17 -9.13 -3.28
CA VAL A 29 -6.21 -8.23 -2.64
C VAL A 29 -6.48 -6.80 -3.10
N THR A 30 -6.68 -5.88 -2.16
CA THR A 30 -6.68 -4.45 -2.45
C THR A 30 -5.24 -3.94 -2.50
N VAL A 31 -4.88 -3.25 -3.57
CA VAL A 31 -3.52 -2.72 -3.79
C VAL A 31 -3.55 -1.22 -4.11
N PRO A 32 -2.49 -0.46 -3.79
CA PRO A 32 -2.34 0.89 -4.32
C PRO A 32 -2.32 0.91 -5.84
N LEU A 33 -2.80 2.00 -6.44
CA LEU A 33 -2.76 2.18 -7.88
C LEU A 33 -1.31 2.06 -8.41
N GLY A 34 -1.16 1.32 -9.51
CA GLY A 34 0.14 1.04 -10.10
C GLY A 34 0.99 0.01 -9.35
N ALA A 35 0.57 -0.51 -8.19
CA ALA A 35 1.35 -1.50 -7.45
C ALA A 35 1.56 -2.81 -8.24
N VAL A 36 0.57 -3.26 -9.02
CA VAL A 36 0.72 -4.42 -9.92
C VAL A 36 1.81 -4.15 -10.96
N GLY A 37 1.76 -3.00 -11.63
CA GLY A 37 2.76 -2.61 -12.62
C GLY A 37 4.17 -2.53 -12.02
N ARG A 38 4.30 -1.95 -10.83
CA ARG A 38 5.57 -1.95 -10.07
C ARG A 38 6.03 -3.36 -9.73
N ALA A 39 5.14 -4.23 -9.26
CA ALA A 39 5.47 -5.61 -8.93
C ALA A 39 5.90 -6.42 -10.16
N ARG A 40 5.26 -6.21 -11.32
CA ARG A 40 5.68 -6.77 -12.62
C ARG A 40 7.10 -6.29 -13.00
N GLY A 41 7.37 -4.99 -12.86
CA GLY A 41 8.69 -4.42 -13.17
C GLY A 41 9.82 -4.88 -12.23
N LEU A 42 9.48 -5.28 -11.00
CA LEU A 42 10.43 -5.85 -10.03
C LEU A 42 10.61 -7.37 -10.20
N ALA A 43 9.73 -8.04 -10.94
CA ALA A 43 9.89 -9.45 -11.24
C ALA A 43 11.11 -9.64 -12.14
N ALA A 44 11.99 -10.57 -11.75
CA ALA A 44 13.24 -10.89 -12.45
C ALA A 44 12.96 -11.33 -13.91
N PRO A 45 13.95 -11.30 -14.83
CA PRO A 45 13.75 -11.42 -16.28
C PRO A 45 13.32 -12.81 -16.77
N SER A 46 12.87 -13.68 -15.87
CA SER A 46 12.53 -15.08 -16.08
C SER A 46 11.20 -15.29 -16.82
N GLY A 47 10.81 -14.42 -17.76
CA GLY A 47 9.67 -14.62 -18.68
C GLY A 47 8.30 -14.97 -18.06
N SER A 48 8.18 -14.96 -16.73
CA SER A 48 6.99 -15.39 -16.01
C SER A 48 6.18 -14.15 -15.69
N ASP A 49 4.90 -14.17 -16.05
CA ASP A 49 3.94 -13.12 -15.68
C ASP A 49 3.51 -13.20 -14.19
N ALA A 50 4.24 -13.96 -13.38
CA ALA A 50 3.99 -14.06 -11.94
C ALA A 50 4.55 -12.81 -11.23
N ILE A 51 3.73 -12.24 -10.35
CA ILE A 51 4.13 -11.14 -9.47
C ILE A 51 4.25 -11.60 -8.03
N THR A 52 4.94 -10.80 -7.23
CA THR A 52 4.96 -10.96 -5.77
C THR A 52 4.38 -9.72 -5.11
N LEU A 53 3.46 -9.92 -4.17
CA LEU A 53 2.90 -8.88 -3.32
C LEU A 53 3.27 -9.15 -1.86
N PHE A 54 3.76 -8.12 -1.17
CA PHE A 54 3.88 -8.12 0.28
C PHE A 54 2.53 -7.77 0.89
N VAL A 55 2.03 -8.62 1.79
CA VAL A 55 0.64 -8.53 2.25
C VAL A 55 0.56 -8.09 3.71
N HIS A 56 -0.40 -7.21 3.99
CA HIS A 56 -0.94 -6.98 5.33
C HIS A 56 -2.35 -7.57 5.39
N THR A 57 -2.54 -8.62 6.19
CA THR A 57 -3.87 -9.12 6.53
C THR A 57 -4.49 -8.21 7.58
N HIS A 58 -5.62 -7.60 7.23
CA HIS A 58 -6.43 -6.79 8.13
C HIS A 58 -7.65 -7.61 8.56
N VAL A 59 -7.72 -7.94 9.85
CA VAL A 59 -8.79 -8.76 10.42
C VAL A 59 -9.77 -7.85 11.15
N ARG A 60 -11.04 -7.99 10.80
CA ARG A 60 -12.19 -7.43 11.52
C ARG A 60 -13.08 -8.59 11.98
N GLU A 61 -14.08 -8.30 12.81
CA GLU A 61 -15.01 -9.32 13.30
C GLU A 61 -15.80 -10.02 12.17
N ASP A 62 -16.05 -9.30 11.07
CA ASP A 62 -16.90 -9.72 9.96
C ASP A 62 -16.13 -10.00 8.66
N ALA A 63 -14.83 -9.69 8.60
CA ALA A 63 -14.08 -9.71 7.35
C ALA A 63 -12.58 -9.97 7.55
N LEU A 64 -12.01 -10.71 6.61
CA LEU A 64 -10.57 -10.84 6.42
C LEU A 64 -10.21 -10.15 5.11
N LEU A 65 -9.54 -9.01 5.21
CA LEU A 65 -9.14 -8.19 4.06
C LEU A 65 -7.64 -8.30 3.84
N LEU A 66 -7.21 -8.37 2.58
CA LEU A 66 -5.80 -8.40 2.20
C LEU A 66 -5.42 -7.10 1.52
N TYR A 67 -4.39 -6.44 2.04
CA TYR A 67 -3.77 -5.28 1.40
C TYR A 67 -2.39 -5.66 0.86
N GLY A 68 -2.18 -5.50 -0.44
CA GLY A 68 -0.98 -5.94 -1.14
C GLY A 68 -0.12 -4.77 -1.64
N PHE A 69 1.20 -4.95 -1.58
CA PHE A 69 2.18 -3.93 -1.93
C PHE A 69 3.32 -4.53 -2.75
N ALA A 70 3.85 -3.76 -3.71
CA ALA A 70 4.95 -4.22 -4.55
C ALA A 70 6.26 -4.40 -3.75
N THR A 71 6.46 -3.62 -2.70
CA THR A 71 7.68 -3.63 -1.88
C THR A 71 7.39 -3.78 -0.38
N ARG A 72 8.43 -4.10 0.40
CA ARG A 72 8.32 -4.24 1.86
C ARG A 72 8.11 -2.88 2.52
N GLU A 73 8.76 -1.87 1.96
CA GLU A 73 8.72 -0.46 2.33
C GLU A 73 7.30 0.08 2.18
N ASP A 74 6.63 -0.18 1.05
CA ASP A 74 5.24 0.20 0.82
C ASP A 74 4.31 -0.43 1.87
N ARG A 75 4.48 -1.73 2.16
CA ARG A 75 3.70 -2.41 3.20
C ARG A 75 3.99 -1.85 4.60
N ALA A 76 5.24 -1.54 4.89
CA ALA A 76 5.64 -1.02 6.19
C ALA A 76 5.07 0.40 6.40
N ALA A 77 5.16 1.26 5.37
CA ALA A 77 4.51 2.56 5.36
C ALA A 77 3.00 2.45 5.58
N PHE A 78 2.32 1.52 4.91
CA PHE A 78 0.90 1.27 5.13
C PHE A 78 0.57 0.95 6.58
N ARG A 79 1.33 0.04 7.21
CA ARG A 79 1.14 -0.35 8.61
C ARG A 79 1.33 0.81 9.57
N VAL A 80 2.31 1.69 9.30
CA VAL A 80 2.51 2.91 10.07
C VAL A 80 1.33 3.86 9.89
N LEU A 81 0.87 4.06 8.64
CA LEU A 81 -0.25 4.93 8.31
C LEU A 81 -1.53 4.54 9.04
N ILE A 82 -1.94 3.27 8.98
CA ILE A 82 -3.18 2.80 9.64
C ILE A 82 -3.10 2.80 11.18
N GLY A 83 -1.90 2.96 11.74
CA GLY A 83 -1.71 3.17 13.17
C GLY A 83 -1.98 4.61 13.63
N ILE A 84 -2.08 5.56 12.70
CA ILE A 84 -2.40 6.95 13.00
C ILE A 84 -3.91 7.10 13.15
N SER A 85 -4.33 7.69 14.26
CA SER A 85 -5.75 7.94 14.50
C SER A 85 -6.34 8.84 13.40
N SER A 86 -7.52 8.46 12.92
CA SER A 86 -8.22 9.01 11.74
C SER A 86 -7.70 8.55 10.37
N ILE A 87 -6.71 7.65 10.29
CA ILE A 87 -6.27 7.05 9.03
C ILE A 87 -6.66 5.57 9.00
N GLY A 88 -7.71 5.27 8.23
CA GLY A 88 -8.11 3.89 7.96
C GLY A 88 -7.39 3.30 6.73
N PRO A 89 -7.56 1.99 6.48
CA PRO A 89 -6.96 1.31 5.33
C PRO A 89 -7.24 1.98 3.97
N LYS A 90 -8.47 2.45 3.73
CA LYS A 90 -8.84 3.12 2.46
C LYS A 90 -8.01 4.38 2.22
N ILE A 91 -7.84 5.22 3.24
CA ILE A 91 -7.03 6.44 3.15
C ILE A 91 -5.55 6.09 2.99
N ALA A 92 -5.05 5.09 3.72
CA ALA A 92 -3.66 4.65 3.60
C ALA A 92 -3.33 4.10 2.20
N VAL A 93 -4.24 3.34 1.57
CA VAL A 93 -4.11 2.92 0.16
C VAL A 93 -4.11 4.13 -0.76
N ALA A 94 -5.03 5.09 -0.59
CA ALA A 94 -5.07 6.30 -1.41
C ALA A 94 -3.78 7.13 -1.31
N ILE A 95 -3.20 7.24 -0.10
CA ILE A 95 -1.90 7.88 0.11
C ILE A 95 -0.81 7.16 -0.67
N LEU A 96 -0.71 5.83 -0.56
CA LEU A 96 0.34 5.06 -1.23
C LEU A 96 0.12 4.90 -2.75
N SER A 97 -1.11 5.11 -3.22
CA SER A 97 -1.43 5.26 -4.65
C SER A 97 -0.87 6.56 -5.22
N ALA A 98 -0.97 7.65 -4.45
CA ALA A 98 -0.50 8.97 -4.85
C ALA A 98 1.02 9.14 -4.62
N LEU A 99 1.52 8.63 -3.50
CA LEU A 99 2.88 8.81 -3.01
C LEU A 99 3.35 7.46 -2.45
N GLY A 100 4.04 6.66 -3.28
CA GLY A 100 4.69 5.43 -2.78
C GLY A 100 5.60 5.72 -1.58
N ALA A 101 6.03 4.71 -0.82
CA ALA A 101 6.68 4.92 0.49
C ALA A 101 7.86 5.90 0.46
N GLY A 102 8.74 5.79 -0.55
CA GLY A 102 9.90 6.68 -0.70
C GLY A 102 9.49 8.13 -0.97
N GLU A 103 8.49 8.35 -1.80
CA GLU A 103 8.00 9.70 -2.09
C GLU A 103 7.22 10.28 -0.91
N LEU A 104 6.41 9.47 -0.22
CA LEU A 104 5.77 9.86 1.03
C LEU A 104 6.83 10.32 2.05
N ALA A 105 7.91 9.57 2.24
CA ALA A 105 9.00 9.95 3.12
C ALA A 105 9.63 11.31 2.72
N ALA A 106 9.84 11.54 1.43
CA ALA A 106 10.34 12.82 0.92
C ALA A 106 9.38 13.99 1.18
N VAL A 107 8.08 13.80 0.91
CA VAL A 107 7.02 14.80 1.15
C VAL A 107 6.93 15.16 2.64
N ILE A 108 7.02 14.17 3.52
CA ILE A 108 7.02 14.35 4.98
C ILE A 108 8.28 15.10 5.42
N ALA A 109 9.46 14.71 4.94
CA ALA A 109 10.73 15.36 5.28
C ALA A 109 10.76 16.84 4.86
N ARG A 110 10.18 17.17 3.71
CA ARG A 110 10.06 18.53 3.18
C ARG A 110 8.86 19.32 3.72
N ARG A 111 8.00 18.68 4.52
CA ARG A 111 6.77 19.25 5.08
C ARG A 111 5.82 19.81 4.00
N GLU A 112 5.74 19.14 2.85
CA GLU A 112 4.92 19.54 1.70
C GLU A 112 3.43 19.21 1.93
N THR A 113 2.79 19.84 2.92
CA THR A 113 1.40 19.56 3.32
C THR A 113 0.38 19.73 2.19
N ALA A 114 0.63 20.65 1.26
CA ALA A 114 -0.22 20.89 0.09
C ALA A 114 -0.39 19.62 -0.77
N ARG A 115 0.68 18.83 -0.93
CA ARG A 115 0.63 17.56 -1.69
C ARG A 115 -0.19 16.50 -0.96
N LEU A 116 -0.10 16.47 0.37
CA LEU A 116 -0.91 15.55 1.18
C LEU A 116 -2.39 15.92 1.12
N THR A 117 -2.74 17.20 1.21
CA THR A 117 -4.13 17.66 1.15
C THR A 117 -4.80 17.50 -0.22
N ALA A 118 -4.01 17.30 -1.28
CA ALA A 118 -4.55 17.02 -2.61
C ALA A 118 -5.07 15.57 -2.74
N ILE A 119 -4.73 14.69 -1.79
CA ILE A 119 -5.14 13.29 -1.80
C ILE A 119 -6.58 13.19 -1.28
N PRO A 120 -7.51 12.54 -2.02
CA PRO A 120 -8.89 12.38 -1.57
C PRO A 120 -8.98 11.74 -0.18
N GLY A 121 -9.74 12.37 0.71
CA GLY A 121 -9.89 11.92 2.11
C GLY A 121 -8.82 12.43 3.08
N VAL A 122 -7.78 13.14 2.60
CA VAL A 122 -6.76 13.76 3.47
C VAL A 122 -7.06 15.25 3.63
N GLY A 123 -7.66 15.63 4.75
CA GLY A 123 -7.88 17.03 5.12
C GLY A 123 -6.62 17.70 5.69
N LYS A 124 -6.67 19.03 5.86
CA LYS A 124 -5.56 19.85 6.42
C LYS A 124 -5.05 19.31 7.76
N LYS A 125 -5.95 19.02 8.69
CA LYS A 125 -5.61 18.46 10.02
C LYS A 125 -4.93 17.10 9.91
N THR A 126 -5.38 16.24 9.00
CA THR A 126 -4.77 14.93 8.75
C THR A 126 -3.39 15.09 8.12
N ALA A 127 -3.21 16.02 7.17
CA ALA A 127 -1.92 16.31 6.56
C ALA A 127 -0.89 16.83 7.58
N GLU A 128 -1.28 17.76 8.45
CA GLU A 128 -0.40 18.25 9.53
C GLU A 128 -0.02 17.12 10.49
N ARG A 129 -0.99 16.26 10.84
CA ARG A 129 -0.75 15.08 11.68
C ARG A 129 0.19 14.07 11.04
N LEU A 130 0.03 13.80 9.75
CA LEU A 130 0.93 12.96 8.97
C LEU A 130 2.37 13.48 9.06
N VAL A 131 2.59 14.78 8.79
CA VAL A 131 3.92 15.39 8.85
C VAL A 131 4.53 15.28 10.25
N LEU A 132 3.73 15.44 11.31
CA LEU A 132 4.21 15.35 12.69
C LEU A 132 4.54 13.90 13.08
N GLU A 133 3.63 12.96 12.84
CA GLU A 133 3.76 11.59 13.34
C GLU A 133 4.67 10.70 12.49
N LEU A 134 4.82 11.00 11.19
CA LEU A 134 5.61 10.16 10.27
C LEU A 134 7.08 10.56 10.17
N LYS A 135 7.44 11.78 10.59
CA LYS A 135 8.81 12.32 10.46
C LYS A 135 9.87 11.34 10.98
N ASP A 136 9.61 10.72 12.13
CA ASP A 136 10.57 9.81 12.77
C ASP A 136 10.29 8.33 12.47
N LYS A 137 9.11 8.00 11.95
CA LYS A 137 8.66 6.61 11.73
C LYS A 137 9.02 6.07 10.35
N LEU A 138 9.18 6.92 9.34
CA LEU A 138 9.51 6.49 7.97
C LEU A 138 11.01 6.33 7.71
N VAL A 139 11.88 6.85 8.57
CA VAL A 139 13.34 6.83 8.40
C VAL A 139 13.91 5.40 8.51
N ASN A 140 13.19 4.48 9.15
CA ASN A 140 13.65 3.12 9.45
C ASN A 140 12.78 2.03 8.80
N LEU A 141 12.13 2.32 7.67
CA LEU A 141 11.38 1.28 6.97
C LEU A 141 12.34 0.20 6.44
N PRO A 142 11.95 -1.09 6.54
CA PRO A 142 12.78 -2.25 6.22
C PRO A 142 12.86 -2.56 4.73
#